data_AF-Q7TUS1-F1
#
_entry.id   AF-Q7TUS1-F1
#
_cell.length_a   1.000
_cell.length_b   1.000
_cell.length_c   1.000
_cell.angle_alpha   90.00
_cell.angle_beta   90.00
_cell.angle_gamma   90.00
#
_symmetry.space_group_name_H-M   'P 1'
#
loop_
_entity.id
_entity.type
_entity.pdbx_description
1 polymer ?
#
loop_
_entity_poly.entity_id
_entity_poly.type
_entity_poly.pdbx_seq_one_letter_code
_entity_poly.pdbx_strand_id
1 'polypeptide(L)' 'MTTQERTYRGVTYKTADHEQPSNSAVKHVYRGQRYEAPLKHDARPADTEVELNYRGQVYHHRQNDAAKSCNS' A
#
# COMPACT_ATOMS: atom_id res chain seq x y z
N MET A 1 0.17 -18.96 -18.73
CA MET A 1 0.13 -17.92 -17.68
C MET A 1 -1.10 -18.19 -16.85
N THR A 2 -0.94 -18.56 -15.58
CA THR A 2 -2.06 -18.99 -14.72
C THR A 2 -2.53 -17.78 -13.94
N THR A 3 -3.71 -17.24 -14.26
CA THR A 3 -4.30 -16.10 -13.54
C THR A 3 -4.69 -16.56 -12.14
N GLN A 4 -4.06 -16.01 -11.10
CA GLN A 4 -4.37 -16.36 -9.71
C GLN A 4 -5.70 -15.71 -9.31
N GLU A 5 -6.74 -16.51 -9.09
CA GLU A 5 -8.02 -16.07 -8.56
C GLU A 5 -7.95 -16.00 -7.03
N ARG A 6 -8.47 -14.92 -6.45
CA ARG A 6 -8.55 -14.72 -5.00
C ARG A 6 -10.00 -14.57 -4.59
N THR A 7 -10.32 -14.98 -3.37
CA THR A 7 -11.68 -14.85 -2.82
C THR A 7 -11.62 -13.97 -1.57
N TYR A 8 -12.39 -12.88 -1.57
CA TYR A 8 -12.56 -12.02 -0.41
C TYR A 8 -14.05 -11.88 -0.08
N ARG A 9 -14.44 -12.22 1.15
CA ARG A 9 -15.85 -12.22 1.61
C ARG A 9 -16.81 -12.98 0.67
N GLY A 10 -16.36 -14.10 0.08
CA GLY A 10 -17.16 -14.91 -0.84
C GLY A 10 -17.25 -14.36 -2.27
N VAL A 11 -16.60 -13.24 -2.58
CA VAL A 11 -16.50 -12.70 -3.93
C VAL A 11 -15.15 -13.12 -4.53
N THR A 12 -15.21 -13.86 -5.64
CA THR A 12 -14.02 -14.23 -6.41
C THR A 12 -13.63 -13.08 -7.34
N TYR A 13 -12.35 -12.75 -7.37
CA TYR A 13 -11.80 -11.73 -8.25
C TYR A 13 -10.45 -12.15 -8.78
N LYS A 14 -10.12 -11.66 -9.98
CA LYS A 14 -8.79 -11.82 -10.57
C LYS A 14 -7.95 -10.62 -10.18
N THR A 15 -6.73 -10.88 -9.73
CA THR A 15 -5.79 -9.81 -9.37
C THR A 15 -5.45 -8.91 -10.55
N ALA A 16 -5.47 -9.46 -11.77
CA ALA A 16 -5.24 -8.73 -13.01
C ALA A 16 -6.36 -7.72 -13.36
N ASP A 17 -7.56 -7.92 -12.83
CA ASP A 17 -8.74 -7.08 -13.13
C ASP A 17 -8.86 -5.89 -12.15
N HIS A 18 -7.92 -5.74 -11.21
CA HIS A 18 -7.92 -4.60 -10.31
C HIS A 18 -7.60 -3.31 -11.07
N GLU A 19 -8.61 -2.44 -11.17
CA GLU A 19 -8.44 -1.07 -11.64
C GLU A 19 -7.37 -0.37 -10.79
N GLN A 20 -6.36 0.18 -11.48
CA GLN A 20 -5.26 0.85 -10.80
C GLN A 20 -5.70 2.25 -10.38
N PRO A 21 -5.35 2.71 -9.16
CA PRO A 21 -5.63 4.06 -8.73
C PRO A 21 -5.06 5.08 -9.71
N SER A 22 -5.85 6.10 -10.05
CA SER A 22 -5.43 7.17 -10.94
C SER A 22 -4.29 8.01 -10.33
N ASN A 23 -3.38 8.48 -11.18
CA ASN A 23 -2.40 9.50 -10.82
C ASN A 23 -2.99 10.93 -10.76
N SER A 24 -4.25 11.13 -11.16
CA SER A 24 -4.90 12.44 -11.05
C SER A 24 -5.10 12.82 -9.60
N ALA A 25 -4.79 14.08 -9.27
CA ALA A 25 -5.00 14.61 -7.94
C ALA A 25 -6.49 14.63 -7.59
N VAL A 26 -6.83 14.08 -6.43
CA VAL A 26 -8.19 14.09 -5.90
C VAL A 26 -8.27 15.16 -4.83
N LYS A 27 -9.23 16.07 -4.99
CA LYS A 27 -9.54 17.10 -4.00
C LYS A 27 -10.40 16.47 -2.91
N HIS A 28 -9.89 16.40 -1.69
CA HIS A 28 -10.66 16.00 -0.52
C HIS A 28 -10.54 17.03 0.60
N VAL A 29 -11.62 17.21 1.35
CA VAL A 29 -11.65 18.12 2.50
C VAL A 29 -11.79 17.27 3.75
N TYR A 30 -10.81 17.35 4.64
CA TYR A 30 -10.84 16.68 5.94
C TYR A 30 -10.69 17.73 7.04
N ARG A 31 -11.68 17.81 7.94
CA ARG A 31 -11.74 18.82 9.03
C ARG A 31 -11.57 20.27 8.55
N GLY A 32 -12.10 20.61 7.38
CA GLY A 32 -11.97 21.94 6.79
C GLY A 32 -10.61 22.21 6.13
N GLN A 33 -9.65 21.28 6.21
CA GLN A 33 -8.40 21.36 5.47
C GLN A 33 -8.56 20.69 4.10
N ARG A 34 -8.14 21.39 3.05
CA ARG A 34 -8.18 20.88 1.68
C ARG A 34 -6.87 20.22 1.34
N TYR A 35 -6.98 19.00 0.86
CA TYR A 35 -5.87 18.20 0.40
C TYR A 35 -6.08 17.88 -1.07
N GLU A 36 -4.99 17.97 -1.83
CA GLU A 36 -4.98 17.68 -3.26
C GLU A 36 -3.79 16.76 -3.51
N ALA A 37 -4.09 15.46 -3.57
CA ALA A 37 -3.09 14.41 -3.76
C ALA A 37 -3.65 13.30 -4.65
N PRO A 38 -2.84 12.66 -5.49
CA PRO A 38 -3.24 11.47 -6.24
C PRO A 38 -3.71 10.35 -5.30
N LEU A 39 -4.66 9.54 -5.76
CA LEU A 39 -5.07 8.33 -5.03
C LEU A 39 -3.98 7.24 -5.09
N LYS A 40 -3.15 7.27 -6.13
CA LYS A 40 -2.00 6.39 -6.26
C LYS A 40 -0.89 6.81 -5.29
N HIS A 41 -0.54 5.92 -4.37
CA HIS A 41 0.62 6.05 -3.52
C HIS A 41 1.82 5.37 -4.19
N ASP A 42 2.77 6.17 -4.70
CA ASP A 42 4.05 5.62 -5.13
C ASP A 42 4.88 5.25 -3.89
N ALA A 43 5.56 4.11 -3.96
CA ALA A 43 6.45 3.67 -2.89
C ALA A 43 7.58 4.69 -2.74
N ARG A 44 7.53 5.49 -1.67
CA ARG A 44 8.62 6.39 -1.31
C ARG A 44 9.79 5.53 -0.79
N PRO A 45 11.05 5.83 -1.17
CA PRO A 45 12.19 5.17 -0.54
C PRO A 45 12.11 5.33 0.97
N ALA A 46 12.43 4.24 1.67
CA ALA A 46 12.44 4.25 3.13
C ALA A 46 13.44 5.31 3.62
N ASP A 47 12.96 6.21 4.47
CA ASP A 47 13.81 7.18 5.14
C ASP A 47 14.57 6.45 6.26
N THR A 48 15.90 6.34 6.11
CA THR A 48 16.75 5.63 7.07
C THR A 48 17.07 6.46 8.31
N GLU A 49 16.74 7.76 8.31
CA GLU A 49 16.96 8.64 9.46
C GLU A 49 15.80 8.58 10.46
N VAL A 50 14.63 8.08 10.04
CA VAL A 50 13.45 7.99 10.90
C VAL A 50 13.44 6.67 11.67
N GLU A 51 13.72 6.74 12.96
CA GLU A 51 13.63 5.60 13.86
C GLU A 51 12.17 5.35 14.31
N LEU A 52 11.57 4.25 13.84
CA LEU A 52 10.23 3.84 14.30
C LEU A 52 10.36 3.06 15.61
N ASN A 53 9.77 3.56 16.69
CA ASN A 53 9.71 2.87 17.97
C ASN A 53 8.35 2.19 18.16
N TYR A 54 8.34 0.86 18.29
CA TYR A 54 7.12 0.08 18.54
C TYR A 54 7.24 -0.73 19.83
N ARG A 55 6.29 -0.52 20.76
CA ARG A 55 6.29 -1.16 22.09
C ARG A 55 7.61 -1.02 22.85
N GLY A 56 8.23 0.16 22.76
CA GLY A 56 9.49 0.46 23.44
C GLY A 56 10.72 -0.24 22.84
N GLN A 57 10.61 -0.78 21.63
CA GLN A 57 11.71 -1.36 20.88
C GLN A 57 11.85 -0.66 19.52
N VAL A 58 13.10 -0.49 19.07
CA VAL A 58 13.38 0.02 17.74
C VAL A 58 12.86 -0.99 16.71
N TYR A 59 11.89 -0.56 15.93
CA TYR A 59 11.28 -1.35 14.89
C TYR A 59 12.13 -1.27 13.62
N HIS A 60 12.97 -2.28 13.43
CA HIS A 60 13.62 -2.51 12.14
C HIS A 60 12.59 -3.13 11.19
N HIS A 61 12.04 -2.32 10.29
CA HIS A 61 11.16 -2.81 9.24
C HIS A 61 11.91 -3.88 8.42
N ARG A 62 11.40 -5.12 8.41
CA ARG A 62 12.01 -6.24 7.67
C ARG A 62 11.81 -6.03 6.17
N GLN A 63 12.69 -5.24 5.55
CA GLN A 63 12.73 -5.06 4.10
C GLN A 63 12.84 -6.40 3.35
N ASN A 64 13.44 -7.43 3.96
CA ASN A 64 13.62 -8.75 3.37
C ASN A 64 12.39 -9.68 3.44
N ASP A 65 11.44 -9.45 4.35
CA ASP A 65 10.28 -10.35 4.51
C ASP A 65 9.10 -9.95 3.60
N ALA A 66 9.03 -8.68 3.21
CA ALA A 66 8.06 -8.19 2.23
C ALA A 66 8.32 -8.80 0.82
N ALA A 67 9.59 -9.00 0.45
CA ALA A 67 9.95 -9.64 -0.82
C ALA A 67 9.57 -11.13 -0.87
N LYS A 68 9.52 -11.82 0.29
CA LYS A 68 9.13 -13.23 0.39
C LYS A 68 7.62 -13.45 0.46
N SER A 69 6.85 -12.46 0.92
CA SER A 69 5.39 -12.60 1.14
C SER A 69 4.53 -12.25 -0.08
N CYS A 70 5.13 -11.77 -1.18
CA CYS A 70 4.41 -11.55 -2.44
C CYS A 70 4.37 -12.76 -3.38
N ASN A 71 4.91 -13.92 -2.99
CA ASN A 71 4.78 -15.18 -3.73
C ASN A 71 4.35 -16.30 -2.79
N SER A 72 3.04 -16.40 -2.52
CA SER A 72 2.35 -17.62 -2.06
C SER A 72 0.90 -17.55 -2.55
#